data_AF-A0A645AUB4-F1
#
_entry.id   AF-A0A645AUB4-F1
#
_cell.length_a   1.000
_cell.length_b   1.000
_cell.length_c   1.000
_cell.angle_alpha   90.00
_cell.angle_beta   90.00
_cell.angle_gamma   90.00
#
_symmetry.space_group_name_H-M   'P 1'
#
loop_
_entity.id
_entity.type
_entity.pdbx_description
1 polymer ?
#
loop_
_entity_poly.entity_id
_entity_poly.type
_entity_poly.pdbx_seq_one_letter_code
_entity_poly.pdbx_strand_id
1 'polypeptide(L)'
;MMLQKANILLQDEPTNHLDLESITTLNNSLSSFKGTILLASHDHEMLETVCNRVIELTPKGIIDREMTYDEYLQDKKIKELQQQMYS
;
A
#
# COMPACT_ATOMS: atom_id res chain seq x y z
N MET A 1 2.46 19.54 -0.49
CA MET A 1 2.10 18.53 -1.50
C MET A 1 0.78 18.85 -2.21
N MET A 2 -0.31 19.21 -1.52
CA MET A 2 -1.60 19.57 -2.17
C MET A 2 -1.60 20.85 -3.05
N LEU A 3 -0.55 21.67 -2.99
CA LEU A 3 -0.42 22.90 -3.79
C LEU A 3 -0.10 22.63 -5.26
N GLN A 4 0.53 21.49 -5.55
CA GLN A 4 0.66 20.99 -6.92
C GLN A 4 -0.50 20.05 -7.18
N LYS A 5 -1.33 20.35 -8.18
CA LYS A 5 -2.45 19.51 -8.64
C LYS A 5 -1.91 18.24 -9.31
N ALA A 6 -1.19 17.41 -8.55
CA ALA A 6 -0.64 16.16 -9.03
C ALA A 6 -1.78 15.15 -9.24
N ASN A 7 -1.69 14.39 -10.33
CA ASN A 7 -2.62 13.30 -10.62
C ASN A 7 -2.19 11.99 -9.93
N ILE A 8 -0.90 11.86 -9.64
CA ILE A 8 -0.29 10.68 -9.04
C ILE A 8 0.60 11.12 -7.87
N LEU A 9 0.48 10.40 -6.76
CA LEU A 9 1.32 10.55 -5.58
C LEU A 9 2.12 9.27 -5.37
N LEU A 10 3.44 9.40 -5.23
CA LEU A 10 4.34 8.30 -4.89
C LEU A 10 4.82 8.50 -3.45
N GLN A 11 4.64 7.50 -2.60
CA GLN A 11 5.04 7.55 -1.19
C GLN A 11 5.84 6.29 -0.84
N ASP A 12 7.01 6.48 -0.25
CA ASP A 12 7.90 5.42 0.23
C ASP A 12 8.17 5.64 1.72
N GLU A 13 7.72 4.70 2.55
CA GLU A 13 7.74 4.74 4.02
C GLU A 13 7.34 6.11 4.62
N PRO A 14 6.15 6.64 4.30
CA PRO A 14 5.77 8.00 4.66
C PRO A 14 5.44 8.16 6.16
N THR A 15 5.37 7.06 6.91
CA THR A 15 5.14 7.04 8.37
C THR A 15 6.42 7.26 9.17
N ASN A 16 7.60 7.19 8.53
CA ASN A 16 8.87 7.35 9.23
C ASN A 16 9.01 8.73 9.84
N HIS A 17 9.52 8.76 11.07
CA HIS A 17 9.75 9.99 11.85
C HIS A 17 8.47 10.80 12.15
N LEU A 18 7.28 10.22 11.96
CA LEU A 18 6.00 10.82 12.35
C LEU A 18 5.55 10.32 13.72
N ASP A 19 4.83 11.17 14.44
CA ASP A 19 4.04 10.76 15.60
C ASP A 19 2.69 10.18 15.16
N LEU A 20 1.98 9.55 16.09
CA LEU A 20 0.73 8.86 15.81
C LEU A 20 -0.37 9.79 15.26
N GLU A 21 -0.43 11.03 15.76
CA GLU A 21 -1.38 12.05 15.28
C GLU A 21 -1.08 12.45 13.82
N SER A 22 0.20 12.62 13.48
CA SER A 22 0.63 12.91 12.11
C SER A 22 0.38 11.73 11.16
N ILE A 23 0.60 10.50 11.60
CA ILE A 23 0.27 9.29 10.82
C ILE A 23 -1.23 9.24 10.53
N THR A 24 -2.06 9.48 11.55
CA THR A 24 -3.52 9.49 11.40
C THR A 24 -3.98 10.57 10.42
N THR A 25 -3.40 11.77 10.54
CA THR A 25 -3.70 12.90 9.65
C THR A 25 -3.27 12.62 8.21
N LEU A 26 -2.09 12.01 8.04
CA LEU A 26 -1.58 11.59 6.74
C LEU A 26 -2.50 10.54 6.10
N ASN A 27 -2.88 9.51 6.85
CA ASN A 27 -3.77 8.45 6.37
C ASN A 27 -5.12 9.05 5.88
N ASN A 28 -5.75 9.90 6.68
CA ASN A 28 -6.98 10.59 6.29
C ASN A 28 -6.80 11.46 5.03
N SER A 29 -5.65 12.11 4.90
CA SER A 29 -5.32 12.94 3.73
C SER A 29 -5.11 12.10 2.46
N LEU A 30 -4.49 10.93 2.58
CA LEU A 30 -4.27 9.99 1.48
C LEU A 30 -5.59 9.33 1.05
N SER A 31 -6.40 8.87 2.00
CA SER A 31 -7.71 8.28 1.73
C SER A 31 -8.70 9.24 1.05
N SER A 32 -8.55 10.56 1.26
CA SER A 32 -9.38 11.59 0.63
C SER A 32 -8.79 12.15 -0.68
N PHE A 33 -7.58 11.73 -1.05
CA PHE A 33 -6.94 12.18 -2.28
C PHE A 33 -7.64 11.59 -3.51
N LYS A 34 -8.01 12.46 -4.46
CA LYS A 34 -8.78 12.05 -5.65
C LYS A 34 -7.93 11.47 -6.79
N GLY A 35 -6.61 11.53 -6.69
CA GLY A 35 -5.69 10.98 -7.69
C GLY A 35 -5.29 9.54 -7.37
N THR A 36 -4.34 9.02 -8.14
CA THR A 36 -3.76 7.70 -7.88
C THR A 36 -2.65 7.81 -6.84
N ILE A 37 -2.60 6.86 -5.91
CA ILE A 37 -1.50 6.75 -4.95
C ILE A 37 -0.77 5.45 -5.23
N LEU A 38 0.56 5.53 -5.32
CA LEU A 38 1.44 4.37 -5.23
C LEU A 38 2.18 4.49 -3.90
N LEU A 39 1.90 3.56 -2.99
CA LEU A 39 2.35 3.58 -1.61
C LEU A 39 3.16 2.31 -1.29
N ALA A 40 4.34 2.49 -0.71
CA ALA A 40 5.09 1.46 -0.01
C ALA A 40 5.19 1.85 1.47
N SER A 41 4.83 0.93 2.37
CA SER A 41 4.97 1.12 3.80
C SER A 41 5.02 -0.22 4.52
N HIS A 42 5.57 -0.22 5.74
CA HIS A 42 5.43 -1.32 6.69
C HIS A 42 4.21 -1.20 7.62
N ASP A 43 3.46 -0.08 7.58
CA ASP A 43 2.29 0.15 8.42
C ASP A 43 1.05 -0.59 7.87
N HIS A 44 0.58 -1.57 8.63
CA HIS A 44 -0.56 -2.41 8.26
C HIS A 44 -1.86 -1.61 8.13
N GLU A 45 -2.17 -0.75 9.11
CA GLU A 45 -3.42 0.01 9.12
C GLU A 45 -3.46 0.98 7.93
N MET A 46 -2.33 1.63 7.64
CA MET A 46 -2.23 2.54 6.51
C MET A 46 -2.37 1.83 5.15
N LEU A 47 -1.73 0.67 4.98
CA LEU A 47 -1.90 -0.13 3.76
C LEU A 47 -3.34 -0.60 3.58
N GLU A 48 -3.99 -1.08 4.65
CA GLU A 48 -5.36 -1.58 4.56
C GLU A 48 -6.38 -0.48 4.27
N THR A 49 -6.18 0.70 4.84
CA THR A 49 -7.13 1.82 4.71
C THR A 49 -6.96 2.60 3.40
N VAL A 50 -5.74 2.74 2.88
CA VAL A 50 -5.44 3.56 1.70
C VAL A 50 -5.42 2.73 0.41
N CYS A 51 -4.89 1.51 0.44
CA CYS A 51 -4.66 0.72 -0.76
C CYS A 51 -5.85 -0.18 -1.10
N ASN A 52 -6.15 -0.29 -2.39
CA ASN A 52 -7.19 -1.17 -2.94
C ASN A 52 -6.64 -2.20 -3.94
N ARG A 53 -5.32 -2.25 -4.09
CA ARG A 53 -4.58 -3.14 -4.96
C ARG A 53 -3.21 -3.38 -4.35
N VAL A 54 -2.80 -4.64 -4.29
CA VAL A 54 -1.49 -5.07 -3.79
C VAL A 54 -0.64 -5.50 -4.98
N ILE A 55 0.54 -4.89 -5.09
CA ILE A 55 1.57 -5.27 -6.06
C ILE A 55 2.78 -5.71 -5.26
N GLU A 56 3.05 -7.01 -5.26
CA GLU A 56 4.21 -7.59 -4.60
C GLU A 56 5.29 -7.96 -5.61
N LEU A 57 6.50 -7.45 -5.37
CA LEU A 57 7.68 -7.74 -6.18
C LEU A 57 8.39 -8.96 -5.59
N THR A 58 8.49 -10.03 -6.39
CA THR A 58 9.13 -11.30 -5.99
C THR A 58 10.33 -11.61 -6.87
N PRO A 59 11.25 -12.51 -6.48
CA PRO A 59 12.42 -12.86 -7.28
C PRO A 59 12.10 -13.41 -8.68
N LYS A 60 10.97 -14.12 -8.83
CA LYS A 60 10.55 -14.77 -10.09
C LYS A 60 9.52 -13.98 -10.90
N GLY A 61 9.04 -12.85 -10.39
CA GLY A 61 8.01 -12.06 -11.05
C GLY A 61 7.24 -11.14 -10.12
N ILE A 62 6.04 -10.76 -10.52
CA ILE A 62 5.19 -9.83 -9.77
C ILE A 62 3.86 -10.51 -9.49
N ILE A 63 3.37 -10.37 -8.26
CA ILE A 63 2.01 -10.74 -7.88
C ILE A 63 1.20 -9.45 -7.82
N ASP A 64 0.11 -9.40 -8.57
CA ASP A 64 -0.68 -8.20 -8.76
C ASP A 64 -2.17 -8.51 -8.58
N ARG A 65 -2.78 -7.92 -7.56
CA ARG A 65 -4.16 -8.24 -7.14
C ARG A 65 -4.92 -6.98 -6.73
N GLU A 66 -6.09 -6.79 -7.33
CA GLU A 66 -7.06 -5.76 -6.92
C GLU A 66 -7.93 -6.29 -5.77
N MET A 67 -7.46 -6.08 -4.56
CA MET A 67 -8.11 -6.47 -3.30
C MET A 67 -7.48 -5.68 -2.14
N THR A 68 -8.09 -5.72 -0.96
CA THR A 68 -7.49 -5.07 0.22
C THR A 68 -6.28 -5.85 0.72
N TYR A 69 -5.48 -5.22 1.58
CA TYR A 69 -4.25 -5.83 2.08
C TYR A 69 -4.55 -7.01 3.01
N ASP A 70 -5.61 -6.92 3.83
CA ASP A 70 -6.08 -8.01 4.68
C ASP A 70 -6.55 -9.22 3.88
N GLU A 71 -7.35 -8.98 2.84
CA GLU A 71 -7.78 -10.05 1.94
C GLU A 71 -6.57 -10.73 1.30
N TYR A 72 -5.58 -9.94 0.85
CA TYR A 72 -4.35 -10.43 0.25
C TYR A 72 -3.57 -11.34 1.21
N LEU A 73 -3.42 -10.90 2.47
CA LEU A 73 -2.72 -11.66 3.51
C LEU A 73 -3.47 -12.93 3.96
N GLN A 74 -4.78 -13.01 3.76
CA GLN A 74 -5.59 -14.15 4.19
C GLN A 74 -5.82 -15.19 3.09
N ASP A 75 -5.68 -14.82 1.81
CA ASP A 75 -5.93 -15.72 0.69
C ASP A 75 -4.89 -16.87 0.62
N LYS A 76 -5.38 -18.11 0.74
CA LYS A 76 -4.56 -19.33 0.65
C LYS A 76 -3.89 -19.48 -0.70
N LYS A 77 -4.56 -19.13 -1.81
CA LYS A 77 -4.01 -19.23 -3.16
C LYS A 77 -2.85 -18.26 -3.35
N ILE A 78 -2.94 -17.07 -2.75
CA ILE A 78 -1.87 -16.08 -2.79
C ILE A 78 -0.66 -16.57 -2.00
N LYS A 79 -0.87 -17.18 -0.83
CA LYS A 79 0.23 -17.79 -0.05
C LYS A 79 0.95 -18.91 -0.81
N GLU A 80 0.19 -19.78 -1.48
CA GLU A 80 0.76 -20.83 -2.33
C GLU A 80 1.56 -20.23 -3.50
N LEU A 81 1.04 -19.18 -4.14
CA LEU A 81 1.72 -18.47 -5.21
C LEU A 81 3.00 -17.77 -4.71
N GLN A 82 2.96 -17.11 -3.56
CA GLN A 82 4.13 -16.50 -2.92
C GLN A 82 5.23 -17.54 -2.70
N GLN A 83 4.90 -18.70 -2.11
CA GLN A 83 5.90 -19.76 -1.91
C GLN A 83 6.56 -20.21 -3.21
N GLN A 84 5.80 -20.33 -4.30
CA GLN A 84 6.37 -20.67 -5.61
C GLN A 84 7.27 -19.56 -6.16
N MET A 85 6.89 -18.30 -5.96
CA MET A 85 7.62 -17.13 -6.45
C MET A 85 8.91 -16.83 -5.66
N TYR A 86 8.98 -17.20 -4.37
CA TYR A 86 10.16 -17.05 -3.51
C TYR A 86 11.03 -18.32 -3.39
N SER A 87 10.55 -19.46 -3.88
CA SER A 87 11.40 -20.67 -4.03
C SER A 87 12.55 -20.45 -5.01
#